data_AF-A0A178U4G4-F1
#
_entry.id   AF-A0A178U4G4-F1
#
_cell.length_a   1.000
_cell.length_b   1.000
_cell.length_c   1.000
_cell.angle_alpha   90.00
_cell.angle_beta   90.00
_cell.angle_gamma   90.00
#
_symmetry.space_group_name_H-M   'P 1'
#
loop_
_entity.id
_entity.type
_entity.pdbx_description
1 polymer ?
#
loop_
_entity_poly.entity_id
_entity_poly.type
_entity_poly.pdbx_seq_one_letter_code
_entity_poly.pdbx_strand_id
1 'polypeptide(L)'
;MFKRMLKNERGLTLIELLAVIVILGIVAAIAIPAIGGLIDNSKKDAHVSNAQQMINAAKIAVTADKDLIPANGKYTLVTLGYLEDKGYLETVKDPDGGTNSYEKGPTGAQQMQTNLSSDPKANYSYVLIKNNDNKLSYFVKLINNERGVHNSGAAVEEQNLKRSVVGPATTNNASGS
;
A
#
# COMPACT_ATOMS: atom_id res chain seq x y z
N MET A 1 -13.19 65.44 -26.16
CA MET A 1 -13.93 65.41 -24.88
C MET A 1 -14.46 64.00 -24.67
N PHE A 2 -13.77 63.16 -23.89
CA PHE A 2 -14.11 61.74 -23.72
C PHE A 2 -15.19 61.58 -22.65
N LYS A 3 -16.41 61.18 -23.06
CA LYS A 3 -17.55 60.96 -22.16
C LYS A 3 -17.35 59.64 -21.43
N ARG A 4 -17.00 59.70 -20.14
CA ARG A 4 -16.87 58.52 -19.27
C ARG A 4 -18.27 57.91 -19.05
N MET A 5 -18.53 56.77 -19.70
CA MET A 5 -19.63 55.88 -19.31
C MET A 5 -19.25 55.24 -17.96
N LEU A 6 -19.82 55.75 -16.87
CA LEU A 6 -19.82 55.06 -15.58
C LEU A 6 -20.65 53.78 -15.75
N LYS A 7 -19.96 52.65 -15.91
CA LYS A 7 -20.56 51.32 -15.95
C LYS A 7 -21.12 51.06 -14.56
N ASN A 8 -22.44 50.89 -14.48
CA ASN A 8 -23.16 50.70 -13.23
C ASN A 8 -22.84 49.30 -12.69
N GLU A 9 -21.86 49.19 -11.79
CA GLU A 9 -21.59 47.94 -11.07
C GLU A 9 -22.68 47.76 -10.02
N ARG A 10 -23.82 47.21 -10.45
CA ARG A 10 -24.85 46.70 -9.53
C ARG A 10 -24.20 45.58 -8.72
N GLY A 11 -23.78 45.91 -7.50
CA GLY A 11 -23.17 44.96 -6.58
C GLY A 11 -24.12 43.81 -6.27
N LEU A 12 -23.57 42.59 -6.27
CA LEU A 12 -24.25 41.41 -5.74
C LEU A 12 -24.76 41.71 -4.34
N THR A 13 -26.01 41.36 -4.07
CA THR A 13 -26.60 41.55 -2.75
C THR A 13 -26.10 40.44 -1.81
N LEU A 14 -25.95 40.74 -0.51
CA LEU A 14 -25.51 39.74 0.47
C LEU A 14 -26.42 38.50 0.50
N ILE A 15 -27.71 38.66 0.18
CA ILE A 15 -28.68 37.57 0.16
C ILE A 15 -28.44 36.60 -1.00
N GLU A 16 -27.97 37.07 -2.15
CA GLU A 16 -27.63 36.22 -3.30
C GLU A 16 -26.41 35.36 -2.99
N LEU A 17 -25.37 35.94 -2.37
CA LEU A 17 -24.20 35.17 -1.92
C LEU A 17 -24.55 34.19 -0.79
N LEU A 18 -25.46 34.58 0.11
CA LEU A 18 -25.93 33.71 1.18
C LEU A 18 -26.64 32.47 0.63
N ALA A 19 -27.54 32.63 -0.34
CA ALA A 19 -28.28 31.51 -0.94
C ALA A 19 -27.33 30.49 -1.59
N VAL A 20 -26.27 30.96 -2.28
CA VAL A 20 -25.27 30.08 -2.92
C VAL A 20 -24.48 29.28 -1.88
N ILE A 21 -24.01 29.92 -0.82
CA ILE A 21 -23.24 29.24 0.24
C ILE A 21 -24.10 28.19 0.96
N VAL A 22 -25.39 28.48 1.18
CA VAL A 22 -26.32 27.50 1.78
C VAL A 22 -26.46 26.27 0.90
N ILE A 23 -26.65 26.45 -0.42
CA ILE A 23 -26.75 25.33 -1.36
C ILE A 23 -25.43 24.54 -1.41
N LEU A 24 -24.28 25.22 -1.52
CA LEU A 24 -22.96 24.57 -1.50
C LEU A 24 -22.72 23.83 -0.18
N GLY A 25 -23.20 24.35 0.95
CA GLY A 25 -23.13 23.71 2.26
C GLY A 25 -23.90 22.38 2.31
N ILE A 26 -25.13 22.36 1.78
CA ILE A 26 -25.95 21.14 1.70
C ILE A 26 -25.28 20.09 0.79
N VAL A 27 -24.77 20.51 -0.38
CA VAL A 27 -24.09 19.62 -1.32
C VAL A 27 -22.80 19.06 -0.69
N ALA A 28 -22.00 19.90 -0.05
CA ALA A 28 -20.76 19.49 0.61
C ALA A 28 -21.01 18.49 1.75
N ALA A 29 -22.08 18.68 2.53
CA ALA A 29 -22.43 17.78 3.64
C ALA A 29 -22.67 16.32 3.18
N ILE A 30 -23.24 16.11 2.00
CA ILE A 30 -23.49 14.77 1.44
C ILE A 30 -22.26 14.25 0.67
N ALA A 31 -21.58 15.14 -0.06
CA ALA A 31 -20.47 14.75 -0.93
C ALA A 31 -19.21 14.35 -0.16
N ILE A 32 -18.86 15.05 0.93
CA ILE A 32 -17.61 14.81 1.68
C ILE A 32 -17.53 13.38 2.24
N PRO A 33 -18.54 12.84 2.95
CA PRO A 33 -18.50 11.46 3.43
C PRO A 33 -18.39 10.42 2.30
N ALA A 34 -19.09 10.64 1.17
CA ALA A 34 -19.07 9.73 0.03
C ALA A 34 -17.69 9.68 -0.65
N ILE A 35 -17.04 10.83 -0.83
CA ILE A 35 -15.70 10.93 -1.43
C ILE A 35 -14.65 10.27 -0.52
N GLY A 36 -14.77 10.41 0.80
CA GLY A 36 -13.86 9.78 1.76
C GLY A 36 -13.77 8.26 1.62
N GLY A 37 -14.93 7.58 1.50
CA GLY A 37 -14.97 6.13 1.29
C GLY A 37 -14.42 5.69 -0.07
N LEU A 38 -14.62 6.50 -1.12
CA LEU A 38 -14.04 6.24 -2.44
C LEU A 38 -12.51 6.33 -2.41
N ILE A 39 -11.96 7.38 -1.78
CA ILE A 39 -10.52 7.57 -1.62
C ILE A 39 -9.90 6.40 -0.84
N ASP A 40 -10.53 5.98 0.27
CA ASP A 40 -10.02 4.84 1.05
C ASP A 40 -9.94 3.56 0.21
N ASN A 41 -10.98 3.27 -0.57
CA ASN A 41 -10.99 2.14 -1.49
C ASN A 41 -9.91 2.23 -2.56
N SER A 42 -9.73 3.42 -3.17
CA SER A 42 -8.67 3.64 -4.18
C SER A 42 -7.28 3.44 -3.59
N LYS A 43 -7.04 3.90 -2.35
CA LYS A 43 -5.76 3.66 -1.70
C LYS A 43 -5.56 2.18 -1.35
N LYS A 44 -6.59 1.46 -0.88
CA LYS A 44 -6.54 0.00 -0.67
C LYS A 44 -6.21 -0.75 -1.95
N ASP A 45 -6.78 -0.36 -3.08
CA ASP A 45 -6.41 -0.93 -4.38
C ASP A 45 -4.95 -0.69 -4.74
N ALA A 46 -4.46 0.51 -4.47
CA ALA A 46 -3.07 0.83 -4.72
C ALA A 46 -2.13 -0.02 -3.84
N HIS A 47 -2.46 -0.30 -2.58
CA HIS A 47 -1.70 -1.27 -1.76
C HIS A 47 -1.70 -2.67 -2.36
N VAL A 48 -2.86 -3.15 -2.85
CA VAL A 48 -2.97 -4.46 -3.50
C VAL A 48 -2.12 -4.50 -4.78
N SER A 49 -2.16 -3.45 -5.60
CA SER A 49 -1.34 -3.33 -6.80
C SER A 49 0.15 -3.32 -6.48
N ASN A 50 0.57 -2.56 -5.46
CA ASN A 50 1.95 -2.50 -5.01
C ASN A 50 2.44 -3.87 -4.50
N ALA A 51 1.59 -4.61 -3.77
CA ALA A 51 1.89 -5.95 -3.32
C ALA A 51 2.03 -6.95 -4.49
N GLN A 52 1.19 -6.81 -5.52
CA GLN A 52 1.32 -7.60 -6.75
C GLN A 52 2.61 -7.28 -7.51
N GLN A 53 3.01 -6.00 -7.58
CA GLN A 53 4.30 -5.61 -8.17
C GLN A 53 5.47 -6.23 -7.41
N MET A 54 5.40 -6.27 -6.08
CA MET A 54 6.42 -6.89 -5.23
C MET A 54 6.52 -8.41 -5.46
N ILE A 55 5.40 -9.10 -5.64
CA ILE A 55 5.39 -10.52 -6.05
C ILE A 55 6.06 -10.69 -7.41
N ASN A 56 5.72 -9.85 -8.39
CA ASN A 56 6.30 -9.93 -9.73
C ASN A 56 7.81 -9.70 -9.70
N ALA A 57 8.30 -8.76 -8.88
CA ALA A 57 9.72 -8.55 -8.65
C ALA A 57 10.39 -9.78 -8.02
N ALA A 58 9.76 -10.44 -7.04
CA ALA A 58 10.28 -11.68 -6.47
C ALA A 58 10.32 -12.83 -7.49
N LYS A 59 9.35 -12.92 -8.39
CA LYS A 59 9.38 -13.88 -9.52
C LYS A 59 10.59 -13.64 -10.42
N ILE A 60 10.85 -12.37 -10.77
CA ILE A 60 12.04 -12.00 -11.55
C ILE A 60 13.31 -12.36 -10.77
N ALA A 61 13.37 -12.05 -9.47
CA ALA A 61 14.51 -12.37 -8.62
C ALA A 61 14.81 -13.87 -8.61
N VAL A 62 13.79 -14.73 -8.48
CA VAL A 62 13.94 -16.20 -8.52
C VAL A 62 14.44 -16.69 -9.89
N THR A 63 14.06 -16.03 -10.98
CA THR A 63 14.58 -16.40 -12.31
C THR A 63 16.04 -15.99 -12.50
N ALA A 64 16.48 -14.92 -11.86
CA ALA A 64 17.86 -14.44 -11.91
C ALA A 64 18.78 -15.17 -10.92
N ASP A 65 18.27 -15.53 -9.75
CA ASP A 65 19.00 -16.15 -8.66
C ASP A 65 18.28 -17.42 -8.19
N LYS A 66 18.86 -18.57 -8.51
CA LYS A 66 18.30 -19.89 -8.17
C LYS A 66 18.42 -20.21 -6.69
N ASP A 67 19.28 -19.53 -5.94
CA ASP A 67 19.42 -19.75 -4.49
C ASP A 67 18.16 -19.30 -3.73
N LEU A 68 17.29 -18.53 -4.40
CA LEU A 68 16.01 -18.09 -3.86
C LEU A 68 14.94 -19.18 -3.92
N ILE A 69 15.16 -20.23 -4.71
CA ILE A 69 14.27 -21.40 -4.80
C ILE A 69 14.47 -22.22 -3.52
N PRO A 70 13.46 -22.29 -2.63
CA PRO A 70 13.59 -23.07 -1.41
C PRO A 70 13.56 -24.58 -1.71
N ALA A 71 14.07 -25.36 -0.76
CA ALA A 71 13.86 -26.80 -0.75
C ALA A 71 12.36 -27.16 -0.73
N ASN A 72 12.02 -28.38 -1.16
CA ASN A 72 10.64 -28.84 -1.21
C ASN A 72 9.97 -28.75 0.18
N GLY A 73 8.77 -28.19 0.24
CA GLY A 73 8.01 -27.95 1.45
C GLY A 73 8.53 -26.79 2.32
N LYS A 74 9.54 -26.04 1.86
CA LYS A 74 10.12 -24.91 2.59
C LYS A 74 9.78 -23.57 1.95
N TYR A 75 10.08 -22.50 2.70
CA TYR A 75 9.94 -21.12 2.26
C TYR A 75 11.30 -20.42 2.18
N THR A 76 11.41 -19.49 1.24
CA THR A 76 12.41 -18.43 1.22
C THR A 76 11.71 -17.10 1.43
N LEU A 77 12.16 -16.33 2.42
CA LEU A 77 11.73 -14.95 2.63
C LEU A 77 12.68 -14.01 1.90
N VAL A 78 12.11 -13.02 1.22
CA VAL A 78 12.81 -11.92 0.57
C VAL A 78 12.19 -10.61 1.02
N THR A 79 12.98 -9.73 1.64
CA THR A 79 12.47 -8.44 2.12
C THR A 79 12.20 -7.48 0.96
N LEU A 80 11.37 -6.45 1.19
CA LEU A 80 11.23 -5.35 0.24
C LEU A 80 12.57 -4.67 -0.04
N GLY A 81 13.38 -4.46 1.01
CA GLY A 81 14.72 -3.90 0.86
C GLY A 81 15.61 -4.70 -0.09
N TYR A 82 15.56 -6.04 -0.04
CA TYR A 82 16.30 -6.86 -0.99
C TYR A 82 15.92 -6.58 -2.45
N LEU A 83 14.62 -6.52 -2.74
CA LEU A 83 14.12 -6.35 -4.10
C LEU A 83 14.50 -4.98 -4.67
N GLU A 84 14.50 -3.96 -3.83
CA GLU A 84 14.94 -2.62 -4.19
C GLU A 84 16.47 -2.54 -4.37
N ASP A 85 17.24 -3.03 -3.39
CA ASP A 85 18.71 -2.96 -3.41
C ASP A 85 19.32 -3.76 -4.59
N LYS A 86 18.66 -4.85 -4.98
CA LYS A 86 19.05 -5.66 -6.16
C LYS A 86 18.48 -5.14 -7.48
N GLY A 87 17.64 -4.10 -7.45
CA GLY A 87 17.06 -3.51 -8.66
C GLY A 87 15.97 -4.35 -9.33
N TYR A 88 15.35 -5.28 -8.61
CA TYR A 88 14.19 -6.04 -9.11
C TYR A 88 12.89 -5.25 -8.99
N LEU A 89 12.86 -4.24 -8.11
CA LEU A 89 11.71 -3.39 -7.87
C LEU A 89 12.18 -1.95 -7.63
N GLU A 90 11.56 -0.99 -8.32
CA GLU A 90 11.76 0.42 -7.97
C GLU A 90 10.97 0.76 -6.70
N THR A 91 11.41 1.77 -5.94
CA THR A 91 10.70 2.18 -4.73
C THR A 91 9.24 2.51 -5.04
N VAL A 92 8.34 1.71 -4.49
CA VAL A 92 6.92 1.83 -4.76
C VAL A 92 6.32 2.91 -3.85
N LYS A 93 5.50 3.80 -4.42
CA LYS A 93 4.86 4.87 -3.66
C LYS A 93 3.79 4.31 -2.73
N ASP A 94 3.91 4.65 -1.45
CA ASP A 94 2.86 4.43 -0.46
C ASP A 94 1.64 5.35 -0.73
N PRO A 95 0.43 4.79 -0.93
CA PRO A 95 -0.81 5.54 -1.13
C PRO A 95 -1.26 6.38 0.08
N ASP A 96 -0.72 6.12 1.28
CA ASP A 96 -1.17 6.81 2.49
C ASP A 96 -0.56 8.17 2.76
N GLY A 97 0.65 8.47 2.26
CA GLY A 97 1.21 9.83 2.27
C GLY A 97 2.59 10.00 2.92
N GLY A 98 2.98 11.27 3.12
CA GLY A 98 4.35 11.85 3.04
C GLY A 98 5.43 11.50 4.06
N THR A 99 5.21 10.54 4.96
CA THR A 99 6.25 10.01 5.88
C THR A 99 6.18 8.49 6.05
N ASN A 100 5.12 7.87 5.53
CA ASN A 100 4.90 6.44 5.62
C ASN A 100 5.41 5.84 4.32
N SER A 101 6.60 5.25 4.40
CA SER A 101 7.06 4.30 3.38
C SER A 101 6.73 2.91 3.88
N TYR A 102 6.70 1.95 2.96
CA TYR A 102 6.63 0.56 3.38
C TYR A 102 7.85 0.18 4.22
N GLU A 103 7.62 -0.62 5.26
CA GLU A 103 8.66 -1.11 6.15
C GLU A 103 9.55 -2.08 5.38
N LYS A 104 10.78 -1.69 5.04
CA LYS A 104 11.63 -2.45 4.10
C LYS A 104 12.24 -3.72 4.68
N GLY A 105 12.29 -3.82 6.01
CA GLY A 105 12.93 -4.92 6.74
C GLY A 105 14.42 -4.70 6.99
N PRO A 106 15.11 -5.71 7.56
CA PRO A 106 16.53 -5.62 7.89
C PRO A 106 17.41 -5.49 6.64
N THR A 107 18.62 -4.96 6.81
CA THR A 107 19.61 -4.77 5.74
C THR A 107 20.68 -5.87 5.73
N GLY A 108 21.43 -5.98 4.63
CA GLY A 108 22.55 -6.91 4.52
C GLY A 108 22.10 -8.38 4.45
N ALA A 109 22.83 -9.30 5.08
CA ALA A 109 22.58 -10.74 4.97
C ALA A 109 21.19 -11.18 5.47
N GLN A 110 20.51 -10.37 6.30
CA GLN A 110 19.18 -10.67 6.83
C GLN A 110 18.03 -10.28 5.89
N GLN A 111 18.34 -9.66 4.75
CA GLN A 111 17.37 -9.34 3.70
C GLN A 111 16.75 -10.59 3.04
N MET A 112 17.37 -11.76 3.26
CA MET A 112 16.84 -13.04 2.80
C MET A 112 16.96 -14.09 3.90
N GLN A 113 15.99 -15.00 3.93
CA GLN A 113 16.04 -16.16 4.82
C GLN A 113 15.53 -17.39 4.08
N THR A 114 16.40 -18.38 3.88
CA THR A 114 16.05 -19.63 3.17
C THR A 114 15.63 -20.72 4.16
N ASN A 115 14.98 -21.77 3.66
CA ASN A 115 14.66 -23.01 4.39
C ASN A 115 13.73 -22.83 5.61
N LEU A 116 12.93 -21.77 5.61
CA LEU A 116 11.89 -21.53 6.60
C LEU A 116 10.83 -22.65 6.53
N SER A 117 10.31 -23.07 7.68
CA SER A 117 9.23 -24.07 7.77
C SER A 117 7.84 -23.44 7.78
N SER A 118 7.74 -22.13 8.00
CA SER A 118 6.49 -21.37 8.08
C SER A 118 6.73 -19.88 7.86
N ASP A 119 5.65 -19.12 7.70
CA ASP A 119 5.68 -17.66 7.69
C ASP A 119 6.18 -17.11 9.04
N PRO A 120 7.26 -16.31 9.08
CA PRO A 120 7.77 -15.71 10.32
C PRO A 120 6.88 -14.57 10.86
N LYS A 121 5.89 -14.10 10.09
CA LYS A 121 4.99 -12.98 10.43
C LYS A 121 5.74 -11.71 10.84
N ALA A 122 6.89 -11.48 10.22
CA ALA A 122 7.79 -10.39 10.61
C ALA A 122 7.12 -9.02 10.47
N ASN A 123 7.53 -8.04 11.28
CA ASN A 123 6.96 -6.69 11.31
C ASN A 123 7.56 -5.78 10.23
N TYR A 124 7.72 -6.32 9.02
CA TYR A 124 8.18 -5.58 7.85
C TYR A 124 7.58 -6.21 6.58
N SER A 125 7.85 -5.59 5.44
CA SER A 125 7.37 -6.02 4.13
C SER A 125 8.30 -7.05 3.51
N TYR A 126 7.74 -8.17 3.06
CA TYR A 126 8.48 -9.27 2.44
C TYR A 126 7.58 -10.11 1.53
N VAL A 127 8.22 -10.86 0.63
CA VAL A 127 7.62 -11.95 -0.13
C VAL A 127 8.12 -13.28 0.43
N LEU A 128 7.22 -14.24 0.61
CA LEU A 128 7.56 -15.64 0.80
C LEU A 128 7.39 -16.38 -0.53
N ILE A 129 8.43 -17.10 -0.89
CA ILE A 129 8.44 -18.06 -1.99
C ILE A 129 8.32 -19.43 -1.35
N LYS A 130 7.35 -20.22 -1.74
CA LYS A 130 7.17 -21.61 -1.28
C LYS A 130 7.41 -22.56 -2.45
N ASN A 131 8.17 -23.62 -2.23
CA ASN A 131 8.33 -24.69 -3.22
C ASN A 131 7.54 -25.93 -2.80
N ASN A 132 6.61 -26.37 -3.63
CA ASN A 132 5.93 -27.66 -3.51
C ASN A 132 6.17 -28.46 -4.79
N ASP A 133 7.08 -29.44 -4.75
CA ASP A 133 7.40 -30.33 -5.88
C ASP A 133 7.69 -29.57 -7.19
N ASN A 134 8.59 -28.57 -7.13
CA ASN A 134 8.97 -27.66 -8.22
C ASN A 134 7.86 -26.71 -8.70
N LYS A 135 6.73 -26.64 -8.00
CA LYS A 135 5.71 -25.62 -8.19
C LYS A 135 5.91 -24.51 -7.14
N LEU A 136 6.20 -23.31 -7.63
CA LEU A 136 6.38 -22.14 -6.78
C LEU A 136 5.06 -21.43 -6.49
N SER A 137 4.79 -21.17 -5.22
CA SER A 137 3.70 -20.29 -4.75
C SER A 137 4.30 -19.06 -4.08
N TYR A 138 3.67 -17.90 -4.28
CA TYR A 138 4.14 -16.61 -3.78
C TYR A 138 3.13 -16.01 -2.81
N PHE A 139 3.64 -15.46 -1.72
CA PHE A 139 2.87 -14.78 -0.69
C PHE A 139 3.53 -13.45 -0.39
N VAL A 140 2.76 -12.41 -0.11
CA VAL A 140 3.28 -11.08 0.17
C VAL A 140 2.69 -10.52 1.45
N LYS A 141 3.57 -9.96 2.28
CA LYS A 141 3.20 -9.04 3.34
C LYS A 141 3.77 -7.68 2.95
N LEU A 142 2.92 -6.67 2.86
CA LEU A 142 3.32 -5.30 2.51
C LEU A 142 2.70 -4.35 3.51
N ILE A 143 3.48 -3.76 4.40
CA ILE A 143 2.98 -2.94 5.52
C ILE A 143 3.71 -1.60 5.60
N ASN A 144 2.98 -0.56 6.02
CA ASN A 144 3.51 0.71 6.47
C ASN A 144 3.07 0.94 7.94
N ASN A 145 3.24 2.15 8.46
CA ASN A 145 2.84 2.51 9.83
C ASN A 145 1.32 2.58 10.08
N GLU A 146 0.51 2.76 9.04
CA GLU A 146 -0.94 2.90 9.14
C GLU A 146 -1.66 1.56 8.87
N ARG A 147 -1.29 0.88 7.79
CA ARG A 147 -1.95 -0.31 7.24
C ARG A 147 -1.09 -1.10 6.26
N GLY A 148 -1.63 -2.20 5.77
CA GLY A 148 -0.94 -3.01 4.77
C GLY A 148 -1.73 -4.21 4.29
N VAL A 149 -1.16 -4.89 3.31
CA VAL A 149 -1.62 -6.18 2.80
C VAL A 149 -1.08 -7.28 3.72
N HIS A 150 -1.95 -7.88 4.52
CA HIS A 150 -1.64 -9.03 5.37
C HIS A 150 -2.92 -9.76 5.81
N ASN A 151 -2.78 -11.00 6.29
CA ASN A 151 -3.86 -11.73 6.95
C ASN A 151 -3.45 -12.05 8.39
N SER A 152 -3.96 -11.27 9.36
CA SER A 152 -3.60 -11.40 10.78
C SER A 152 -2.07 -11.44 11.02
N GLY A 153 -1.35 -10.52 10.37
CA GLY A 153 0.12 -10.43 10.41
C GLY A 153 0.87 -11.42 9.51
N ALA A 154 0.20 -12.38 8.88
CA ALA A 154 0.79 -13.29 7.90
C ALA A 154 0.77 -12.69 6.48
N ALA A 155 1.69 -13.15 5.63
CA ALA A 155 1.69 -12.88 4.20
C ALA A 155 0.46 -13.50 3.52
N VAL A 156 -0.05 -12.81 2.51
CA VAL A 156 -1.23 -13.21 1.74
C VAL A 156 -0.78 -13.85 0.43
N GLU A 157 -1.35 -15.00 0.10
CA GLU A 157 -1.08 -15.67 -1.17
C GLU A 157 -1.54 -14.81 -2.35
N GLU A 158 -0.79 -14.86 -3.46
CA GLU A 158 -1.05 -14.07 -4.67
C GLU A 158 -2.52 -14.13 -5.14
N GLN A 159 -3.10 -15.33 -5.21
CA GLN A 159 -4.48 -15.54 -5.65
C GLN A 159 -5.54 -14.94 -4.71
N ASN A 160 -5.16 -14.61 -3.47
CA ASN A 160 -6.04 -14.05 -2.45
C ASN A 160 -5.87 -12.54 -2.27
N LEU A 161 -5.09 -11.88 -3.12
CA LEU A 161 -4.89 -10.44 -3.09
C LEU A 161 -6.16 -9.69 -3.52
N LYS A 162 -6.74 -8.96 -2.58
CA LYS A 162 -7.95 -8.14 -2.76
C LYS A 162 -8.06 -7.11 -1.64
N ARG A 163 -8.91 -6.08 -1.82
CA ARG A 163 -9.09 -5.00 -0.83
C ARG A 163 -9.35 -5.49 0.60
N SER A 164 -10.03 -6.63 0.77
CA SER A 164 -10.37 -7.16 2.11
C SER A 164 -9.17 -7.60 2.93
N VAL A 165 -8.00 -7.81 2.32
CA VAL A 165 -6.77 -8.13 3.04
C VAL A 165 -5.91 -6.90 3.34
N VAL A 166 -6.39 -5.70 2.99
CA VAL A 166 -5.77 -4.45 3.41
C VAL A 166 -6.32 -4.05 4.76
N GLY A 167 -5.54 -4.30 5.81
CA GLY A 167 -5.91 -4.07 7.21
C GLY A 167 -4.96 -3.10 7.91
N PRO A 168 -5.31 -2.60 9.10
CA PRO A 168 -4.44 -1.74 9.89
C PRO A 168 -3.12 -2.44 10.21
N ALA A 169 -2.04 -1.68 10.31
CA ALA A 169 -0.72 -2.24 10.57
C ALA A 169 -0.77 -3.02 11.88
N THR A 170 -0.24 -4.24 11.88
CA THR A 170 -0.12 -5.04 13.10
C THR A 170 0.98 -4.44 13.95
N THR A 171 0.74 -3.31 14.61
CA THR A 171 1.61 -2.84 15.68
C THR A 171 1.47 -3.84 16.82
N ASN A 172 2.52 -4.61 17.09
CA ASN A 172 2.66 -5.28 18.39
C ASN A 172 2.85 -4.18 19.46
N ASN A 173 1.77 -3.51 19.86
CA ASN A 173 1.75 -2.79 21.11
C ASN A 173 1.49 -3.81 22.23
N ALA A 174 2.52 -4.61 22.51
CA ALA A 174 2.62 -5.50 23.65
C ALA A 174 3.97 -5.27 24.34
N SER A 175 4.19 -4.03 24.77
CA SER A 175 5.12 -3.73 25.86
C SER A 175 4.42 -2.78 26.84
N GLY A 176 3.32 -3.25 27.43
CA GLY A 176 2.87 -2.75 28.72
C GLY A 176 3.71 -3.47 29.77
N SER A 177 4.72 -2.77 30.28
CA SER A 177 5.36 -3.07 31.57
C SER A 177 4.36 -2.92 32.71
#